data_AF-A0AAJ4TV49-F1
#
_entry.id   AF-A0AAJ4TV49-F1
#
_cell.length_a   1.000
_cell.length_b   1.000
_cell.length_c   1.000
_cell.angle_alpha   90.00
_cell.angle_beta   90.00
_cell.angle_gamma   90.00
#
_symmetry.space_group_name_H-M   'P 1'
#
loop_
_entity.id
_entity.type
_entity.pdbx_description
1 polymer ?
#
loop_
_entity_poly.entity_id
_entity_poly.type
_entity_poly.pdbx_seq_one_letter_code
_entity_poly.pdbx_strand_id
1 'polypeptide(L)'
;MTMYIALNENNKLVNIKQVERGLACQCTCFECGEAVIARKGEIKEHHFAHASNKVSCTINPESVLHKYAKEVIVESMGLMLPALPDSDSEAAWWTFEKLLPEFSLGLIRPDLIGYFDGEPILIEIAVTHFIDAEKLKRIEVFKSKCIEVDLSSLLRNDIAIPSTEAKQQILENLDNRKWIYPLPQEQSTQQQIASTSFKVTTTLPVTPELQNTSPNWQDYKFKVKVKGMHLNVRHFASGMISVNSAYNPAITAMLKEWKREGRGSYNPTYKSWNYWLPFSEQVLQRLKELNE
;
A
#
# COMPACT_ATOMS: atom_id res chain seq x y z
N MET A 1 -8.36 -27.16 -20.38
CA MET A 1 -8.77 -26.37 -19.20
C MET A 1 -9.78 -25.32 -19.64
N THR A 2 -10.85 -25.16 -18.87
CA THR A 2 -11.92 -24.16 -19.08
C THR A 2 -11.52 -22.85 -18.40
N MET A 3 -11.66 -21.72 -19.10
CA MET A 3 -11.37 -20.40 -18.55
C MET A 3 -12.66 -19.82 -17.97
N TYR A 4 -12.68 -19.51 -16.68
CA TYR A 4 -13.86 -18.92 -16.02
C TYR A 4 -13.68 -17.43 -15.70
N ILE A 5 -12.48 -16.90 -15.89
CA ILE A 5 -12.06 -15.54 -15.55
C ILE A 5 -11.56 -14.82 -16.81
N ALA A 6 -11.89 -13.54 -16.89
CA ALA A 6 -11.42 -12.63 -17.93
C ALA A 6 -11.28 -11.22 -17.37
N LEU A 7 -10.74 -10.31 -18.18
CA LEU A 7 -10.72 -8.87 -17.91
C LEU A 7 -11.81 -8.19 -18.72
N ASN A 8 -12.54 -7.25 -18.11
CA ASN A 8 -13.48 -6.41 -18.83
C ASN A 8 -12.79 -5.21 -19.52
N GLU A 9 -13.57 -4.38 -20.20
CA GLU A 9 -13.09 -3.15 -20.87
C GLU A 9 -12.32 -2.18 -19.95
N ASN A 10 -12.57 -2.23 -18.64
CA ASN A 10 -11.91 -1.42 -17.63
C ASN A 10 -10.70 -2.11 -16.98
N ASN A 11 -10.21 -3.21 -17.57
CA ASN A 11 -9.13 -4.06 -17.04
C ASN A 11 -9.40 -4.64 -15.64
N LYS A 12 -10.67 -4.76 -15.25
CA LYS A 12 -11.08 -5.39 -13.99
C LYS A 12 -11.35 -6.86 -14.16
N LEU A 13 -11.02 -7.65 -13.14
CA LEU A 13 -11.32 -9.08 -13.11
C LEU A 13 -12.82 -9.34 -13.03
N VAL A 14 -13.32 -10.18 -13.92
CA VAL A 14 -14.72 -10.60 -13.97
C VAL A 14 -14.85 -12.11 -14.09
N ASN A 15 -15.87 -12.67 -13.44
CA ASN A 15 -16.23 -14.07 -13.60
C ASN A 15 -17.21 -14.26 -14.75
N ILE A 16 -17.14 -15.39 -15.46
CA ILE A 16 -18.08 -15.73 -16.52
C ILE A 16 -19.54 -15.60 -16.07
N LYS A 17 -19.87 -15.91 -14.81
CA LYS A 17 -21.24 -15.78 -14.28
C LYS A 17 -21.77 -14.34 -14.34
N GLN A 18 -20.91 -13.33 -14.22
CA GLN A 18 -21.28 -11.92 -14.08
C GLN A 18 -21.40 -11.17 -15.42
N VAL A 19 -20.92 -11.74 -16.53
CA VAL A 19 -20.86 -11.03 -17.82
C VAL A 19 -22.00 -11.39 -18.77
N GLU A 20 -22.24 -10.58 -19.79
CA GLU A 20 -23.20 -10.92 -20.85
C GLU A 20 -22.70 -12.07 -21.72
N ARG A 21 -23.61 -12.76 -22.41
CA ARG A 21 -23.26 -13.85 -23.32
C ARG A 21 -22.62 -13.30 -24.61
N GLY A 22 -21.66 -14.05 -25.15
CA GLY A 22 -21.06 -13.79 -26.45
C GLY A 22 -19.96 -12.73 -26.40
N LEU A 23 -19.81 -11.99 -27.50
CA LEU A 23 -18.83 -10.90 -27.64
C LEU A 23 -19.29 -9.58 -26.98
N ALA A 24 -20.56 -9.48 -26.59
CA ALA A 24 -21.10 -8.30 -25.92
C ALA A 24 -20.41 -8.02 -24.58
N CYS A 25 -19.81 -9.03 -23.95
CA CYS A 25 -19.02 -8.85 -22.72
C CYS A 25 -17.76 -7.99 -22.89
N GLN A 26 -17.28 -7.79 -24.13
CA GLN A 26 -16.04 -7.05 -24.44
C GLN A 26 -14.85 -7.46 -23.58
N CYS A 27 -14.79 -8.75 -23.20
CA CYS A 27 -13.77 -9.25 -22.30
C CYS A 27 -12.52 -9.69 -23.06
N THR A 28 -11.38 -9.63 -22.39
CA THR A 28 -10.08 -10.10 -22.88
C THR A 28 -9.51 -11.18 -21.96
N CYS A 29 -8.70 -12.07 -22.54
CA CYS A 29 -8.00 -13.10 -21.81
C CYS A 29 -6.98 -12.47 -20.85
N PHE A 30 -7.00 -12.88 -19.58
CA PHE A 30 -6.05 -12.43 -18.57
C PHE A 30 -4.59 -12.69 -18.96
N GLU A 31 -4.32 -13.82 -19.63
CA GLU A 31 -2.95 -14.26 -19.94
C GLU A 31 -2.40 -13.64 -21.23
N CYS A 32 -3.16 -13.70 -22.33
CA CYS A 32 -2.67 -13.30 -23.65
C CYS A 32 -3.25 -11.98 -24.17
N GLY A 33 -4.24 -11.39 -23.48
CA GLY A 33 -4.91 -10.15 -23.89
C GLY A 33 -5.84 -10.27 -25.10
N GLU A 34 -5.95 -11.43 -25.74
CA GLU A 34 -6.88 -11.63 -26.87
C GLU A 34 -8.34 -11.52 -26.43
N ALA A 35 -9.21 -11.04 -27.33
CA ALA A 35 -10.65 -10.99 -27.08
C ALA A 35 -11.24 -12.39 -26.84
N VAL A 36 -12.12 -12.50 -25.85
CA VAL A 36 -12.79 -13.76 -25.49
C VAL A 36 -14.30 -13.66 -25.68
N ILE A 37 -14.91 -14.80 -25.98
CA ILE A 37 -16.34 -15.01 -26.13
C ILE A 37 -16.85 -15.67 -24.86
N ALA A 38 -17.83 -15.05 -24.19
CA ALA A 38 -18.53 -15.63 -23.06
C ALA A 38 -19.53 -16.70 -23.54
N ARG A 39 -19.15 -17.98 -23.48
CA ARG A 39 -20.02 -19.11 -23.84
C ARG A 39 -20.87 -19.51 -22.65
N LYS A 40 -22.15 -19.13 -22.71
CA LYS A 40 -23.18 -19.48 -21.72
C LYS A 40 -24.29 -20.30 -22.37
N GLY A 41 -24.62 -21.45 -21.80
CA GLY A 41 -25.66 -22.34 -22.30
C GLY A 41 -26.10 -23.31 -21.21
N GLU A 42 -27.30 -23.89 -21.39
CA GLU A 42 -27.94 -24.73 -20.37
C GLU A 42 -27.32 -26.14 -20.28
N ILE A 43 -26.66 -26.58 -21.35
CA ILE A 43 -26.12 -27.95 -21.49
C ILE A 43 -24.64 -28.04 -21.10
N LYS A 44 -23.86 -26.99 -21.39
CA LYS A 44 -22.40 -26.96 -21.17
C LYS A 44 -22.05 -25.93 -20.12
N GLU A 45 -21.05 -26.22 -19.30
CA GLU A 45 -20.54 -25.27 -18.31
C GLU A 45 -20.16 -23.93 -18.94
N HIS A 46 -20.50 -22.86 -18.24
CA HIS A 46 -20.19 -21.50 -18.65
C HIS A 46 -18.67 -21.28 -18.65
N HIS A 47 -18.11 -20.85 -19.77
CA HIS A 47 -16.67 -20.56 -19.89
C HIS A 47 -16.39 -19.46 -20.91
N PHE A 48 -15.19 -18.90 -20.84
CA PHE A 48 -14.61 -18.05 -21.87
C PHE A 48 -13.85 -18.90 -22.88
N ALA A 49 -13.96 -18.52 -24.16
CA ALA A 49 -13.17 -19.10 -25.25
C ALA A 49 -12.57 -17.97 -26.09
N HIS A 50 -11.36 -18.14 -26.61
CA HIS A 50 -10.77 -17.12 -27.49
C HIS A 50 -11.61 -16.92 -28.75
N ALA A 51 -11.81 -15.66 -29.14
CA ALA A 51 -12.54 -15.32 -30.37
C ALA A 51 -11.83 -15.86 -31.63
N SER A 52 -10.50 -15.99 -31.57
CA SER A 52 -9.64 -16.58 -32.59
C SER A 52 -9.78 -18.11 -32.72
N ASN A 53 -10.60 -18.76 -31.88
CA ASN A 53 -10.66 -20.22 -31.72
C ASN A 53 -9.33 -20.90 -31.37
N LYS A 54 -8.36 -20.12 -30.87
CA LYS A 54 -7.12 -20.64 -30.28
C LYS A 54 -7.43 -21.49 -29.04
N VAL A 55 -6.53 -22.43 -28.75
CA VAL A 55 -6.53 -23.23 -27.52
C VAL A 55 -6.65 -22.33 -26.29
N SER A 56 -7.44 -22.75 -25.30
CA SER A 56 -7.59 -22.02 -24.03
C SER A 56 -6.25 -21.83 -23.33
N CYS A 57 -6.00 -20.64 -22.81
CA CYS A 57 -4.80 -20.35 -22.02
C CYS A 57 -4.89 -21.03 -20.66
N THR A 58 -3.74 -21.41 -20.13
CA THR A 58 -3.61 -21.79 -18.72
C THR A 58 -3.44 -20.51 -17.92
N ILE A 59 -4.43 -20.16 -17.11
CA ILE A 59 -4.41 -18.97 -16.26
C ILE A 59 -3.80 -19.36 -14.91
N ASN A 60 -2.75 -18.66 -14.48
CA ASN A 60 -2.18 -18.86 -13.15
C ASN A 60 -3.10 -18.27 -12.07
N PRO A 61 -3.68 -19.08 -11.16
CA PRO A 61 -4.56 -18.56 -10.11
C PRO A 61 -3.85 -17.61 -9.15
N GLU A 62 -2.53 -17.74 -8.97
CA GLU A 62 -1.72 -16.83 -8.17
C GLU A 62 -1.77 -15.40 -8.74
N SER A 63 -1.50 -15.27 -10.04
CA SER A 63 -1.50 -13.98 -10.73
C SER A 63 -2.89 -13.34 -10.75
N VAL A 64 -3.94 -14.16 -10.86
CA VAL A 64 -5.33 -13.70 -10.75
C VAL A 64 -5.62 -13.15 -9.36
N LEU A 65 -5.26 -13.87 -8.30
CA LEU A 65 -5.47 -13.44 -6.92
C LEU A 65 -4.67 -12.17 -6.59
N HIS A 66 -3.41 -12.09 -7.03
CA HIS A 66 -2.57 -10.92 -6.84
C HIS A 66 -3.15 -9.67 -7.51
N LYS A 67 -3.60 -9.79 -8.77
CA LYS A 67 -4.28 -8.69 -9.48
C LYS A 67 -5.60 -8.31 -8.79
N TYR A 68 -6.40 -9.29 -8.38
CA TYR A 68 -7.68 -9.03 -7.70
C TYR A 68 -7.48 -8.28 -6.39
N ALA A 69 -6.48 -8.66 -5.59
CA ALA A 69 -6.17 -7.99 -4.35
C ALA A 69 -5.75 -6.53 -4.55
N LYS A 70 -4.91 -6.26 -5.56
CA LYS A 70 -4.56 -4.88 -5.95
C LYS A 70 -5.79 -4.06 -6.30
N GLU A 71 -6.67 -4.61 -7.13
CA GLU A 71 -7.92 -3.95 -7.54
C GLU A 71 -8.79 -3.64 -6.33
N VAL A 72 -9.03 -4.63 -5.47
CA VAL A 72 -9.86 -4.50 -4.27
C VAL A 72 -9.34 -3.42 -3.32
N ILE A 73 -8.04 -3.37 -3.05
CA ILE A 73 -7.43 -2.39 -2.14
C ILE A 73 -7.48 -0.98 -2.74
N VAL A 74 -7.21 -0.84 -4.04
CA VAL A 74 -7.29 0.46 -4.73
C VAL A 74 -8.73 0.97 -4.77
N GLU A 75 -9.72 0.10 -4.97
CA GLU A 75 -11.13 0.48 -4.95
C GLU A 75 -11.65 0.85 -3.56
N SER A 76 -11.22 0.13 -2.51
CA SER A 76 -11.65 0.42 -1.13
C SER A 76 -11.00 1.67 -0.56
N MET A 77 -9.84 2.09 -1.10
CA MET A 77 -9.01 3.17 -0.56
C MET A 77 -8.67 2.97 0.94
N GLY A 78 -8.71 1.72 1.41
CA GLY A 78 -8.53 1.43 2.81
C GLY A 78 -8.36 -0.05 3.10
N LEU A 79 -7.78 -0.32 4.26
CA LEU A 79 -7.35 -1.65 4.67
C LEU A 79 -7.39 -1.76 6.20
N MET A 80 -7.93 -2.85 6.73
CA MET A 80 -7.79 -3.16 8.15
C MET A 80 -6.33 -3.54 8.43
N LEU A 81 -5.67 -2.85 9.33
CA LEU A 81 -4.27 -3.10 9.68
C LEU A 81 -4.13 -3.43 11.16
N PRO A 82 -3.22 -4.34 11.53
CA PRO A 82 -2.92 -4.64 12.91
C PRO A 82 -2.24 -3.45 13.59
N ALA A 83 -2.28 -3.43 14.91
CA ALA A 83 -1.53 -2.50 15.75
C ALA A 83 -0.07 -2.39 15.29
N LEU A 84 0.46 -1.16 15.24
CA LEU A 84 1.90 -0.99 15.02
C LEU A 84 2.65 -1.55 16.24
N PRO A 85 3.72 -2.34 16.06
CA PRO A 85 4.38 -3.04 17.17
C PRO A 85 4.87 -2.16 18.33
N ASP A 86 5.22 -0.90 18.05
CA ASP A 86 5.77 0.05 19.04
C ASP A 86 4.75 1.15 19.44
N SER A 87 3.45 0.91 19.24
CA SER A 87 2.39 1.87 19.57
C SER A 87 1.31 1.23 20.42
N ASP A 88 0.70 2.01 21.31
CA ASP A 88 -0.52 1.62 22.04
C ASP A 88 -1.78 1.62 21.14
N SER A 89 -1.62 1.71 19.82
CA SER A 89 -2.73 1.74 18.89
C SER A 89 -3.28 0.34 18.67
N GLU A 90 -4.60 0.18 18.72
CA GLU A 90 -5.25 -1.08 18.37
C GLU A 90 -5.29 -1.30 16.86
N ALA A 91 -5.63 -2.53 16.45
CA ALA A 91 -5.93 -2.81 15.05
C ALA A 91 -7.09 -1.92 14.56
N ALA A 92 -6.92 -1.28 13.41
CA ALA A 92 -7.86 -0.28 12.93
C ALA A 92 -7.96 -0.27 11.42
N TRP A 93 -9.09 0.24 10.92
CA TRP A 93 -9.28 0.50 9.51
C TRP A 93 -8.52 1.77 9.10
N TRP A 94 -7.51 1.63 8.25
CA TRP A 94 -6.73 2.76 7.74
C TRP A 94 -7.29 3.18 6.39
N THR A 95 -7.74 4.43 6.30
CA THR A 95 -8.20 5.04 5.05
C THR A 95 -7.05 5.82 4.43
N PHE A 96 -6.63 5.45 3.23
CA PHE A 96 -5.52 6.09 2.55
C PHE A 96 -5.97 7.36 1.83
N GLU A 97 -5.20 8.44 1.98
CA GLU A 97 -5.39 9.67 1.21
C GLU A 97 -5.11 9.44 -0.27
N LYS A 98 -4.18 8.52 -0.56
CA LYS A 98 -3.71 8.21 -1.90
C LYS A 98 -3.17 6.80 -1.93
N LEU A 99 -3.56 6.01 -2.94
CA LEU A 99 -2.96 4.73 -3.27
C LEU A 99 -2.29 4.80 -4.64
N LEU A 100 -1.05 4.33 -4.71
CA LEU A 100 -0.25 4.27 -5.92
C LEU A 100 0.13 2.82 -6.22
N PRO A 101 -0.51 2.17 -7.22
CA PRO A 101 -0.08 0.85 -7.65
C PRO A 101 1.24 0.92 -8.42
N GLU A 102 2.10 -0.07 -8.18
CA GLU A 102 3.32 -0.34 -8.95
C GLU A 102 4.35 0.80 -9.04
N PHE A 103 4.40 1.67 -8.03
CA PHE A 103 5.31 2.82 -8.02
C PHE A 103 6.73 2.42 -7.61
N SER A 104 7.72 2.72 -8.45
CA SER A 104 9.13 2.47 -8.14
C SER A 104 9.71 3.58 -7.26
N LEU A 105 10.18 3.21 -6.06
CA LEU A 105 10.93 4.07 -5.15
C LEU A 105 12.45 4.00 -5.41
N GLY A 106 12.86 3.68 -6.64
CA GLY A 106 14.26 3.48 -6.99
C GLY A 106 14.71 2.05 -6.72
N LEU A 107 15.14 1.74 -5.49
CA LEU A 107 15.70 0.42 -5.13
C LEU A 107 14.64 -0.66 -4.85
N ILE A 108 13.40 -0.25 -4.58
CA ILE A 108 12.26 -1.14 -4.34
C ILE A 108 11.08 -0.75 -5.23
N ARG A 109 10.28 -1.76 -5.60
CA ARG A 109 8.98 -1.58 -6.26
C ARG A 109 7.94 -2.37 -5.44
N PRO A 110 7.29 -1.72 -4.47
CA PRO A 110 6.18 -2.33 -3.77
C PRO A 110 4.98 -2.53 -4.70
N ASP A 111 4.11 -3.47 -4.32
CA ASP A 111 2.86 -3.72 -5.04
C ASP A 111 1.95 -2.49 -5.00
N LEU A 112 1.76 -1.91 -3.82
CA LEU A 112 1.01 -0.67 -3.61
C LEU A 112 1.75 0.24 -2.62
N ILE A 113 1.58 1.56 -2.79
CA ILE A 113 1.98 2.56 -1.79
C ILE A 113 0.74 3.32 -1.36
N GLY A 114 0.36 3.18 -0.10
CA GLY A 114 -0.69 3.98 0.55
C GLY A 114 -0.10 5.19 1.26
N TYR A 115 -0.77 6.33 1.22
CA TYR A 115 -0.46 7.49 2.07
C TYR A 115 -1.47 7.58 3.19
N PHE A 116 -1.00 7.63 4.42
CA PHE A 116 -1.80 7.80 5.63
C PHE A 116 -1.14 8.85 6.51
N ASP A 117 -1.88 9.88 6.92
CA ASP A 117 -1.36 11.06 7.62
C ASP A 117 -0.13 11.68 6.92
N GLY A 118 -0.18 11.73 5.60
CA GLY A 118 0.92 12.18 4.74
C GLY A 118 2.15 11.27 4.67
N GLU A 119 2.24 10.19 5.46
CA GLU A 119 3.34 9.22 5.40
C GLU A 119 3.06 8.07 4.42
N PRO A 120 4.08 7.59 3.69
CA PRO A 120 3.96 6.44 2.81
C PRO A 120 4.00 5.13 3.62
N ILE A 121 3.15 4.20 3.23
CA ILE A 121 3.12 2.82 3.70
C ILE A 121 3.21 1.92 2.48
N LEU A 122 4.17 1.00 2.52
CA LEU A 122 4.38 0.00 1.51
C LEU A 122 3.48 -1.19 1.82
N ILE A 123 2.70 -1.62 0.83
CA ILE A 123 1.83 -2.79 0.93
C ILE A 123 2.34 -3.80 -0.09
N GLU A 124 2.73 -4.97 0.40
CA GLU A 124 3.24 -6.08 -0.40
C GLU A 124 2.24 -7.22 -0.34
N ILE A 125 1.83 -7.74 -1.49
CA ILE A 125 0.83 -8.80 -1.57
C ILE A 125 1.58 -10.10 -1.88
N ALA A 126 1.62 -11.00 -0.89
CA ALA A 126 2.24 -12.30 -1.03
C ALA A 126 1.16 -13.35 -1.32
N VAL A 127 1.43 -14.24 -2.28
CA VAL A 127 0.58 -15.40 -2.55
C VAL A 127 1.39 -16.69 -2.44
N THR A 128 2.44 -16.84 -3.24
CA THR A 128 3.44 -17.91 -3.04
C THR A 128 4.85 -17.38 -2.76
N HIS A 129 5.11 -16.12 -3.11
CA HIS A 129 6.38 -15.44 -2.89
C HIS A 129 6.23 -14.39 -1.79
N PHE A 130 6.96 -14.58 -0.70
CA PHE A 130 7.04 -13.66 0.44
C PHE A 130 8.27 -12.75 0.31
N ILE A 131 8.30 -11.67 1.09
CA ILE A 131 9.45 -10.77 1.19
C ILE A 131 10.65 -11.55 1.72
N ASP A 132 11.72 -11.58 0.92
CA ASP A 132 12.99 -12.18 1.27
C ASP A 132 13.89 -11.23 2.08
N ALA A 133 15.00 -11.76 2.59
CA ALA A 133 15.95 -11.00 3.40
C ALA A 133 16.65 -9.86 2.62
N GLU A 134 16.76 -9.95 1.29
CA GLU A 134 17.38 -8.89 0.49
C GLU A 134 16.43 -7.70 0.35
N LYS A 135 15.17 -7.97 0.04
CA LYS A 135 14.10 -6.98 -0.05
C LYS A 135 13.84 -6.34 1.30
N LEU A 136 13.88 -7.11 2.40
CA LEU A 136 13.81 -6.59 3.76
C LEU A 136 14.91 -5.54 4.03
N LYS A 137 16.18 -5.86 3.75
CA LYS A 137 17.30 -4.91 3.91
C LYS A 137 17.07 -3.63 3.13
N ARG A 138 16.52 -3.72 1.91
CA ARG A 138 16.19 -2.53 1.11
C ARG A 138 15.08 -1.72 1.78
N ILE A 139 14.01 -2.36 2.26
CA ILE A 139 12.91 -1.70 2.98
C ILE A 139 13.41 -1.00 4.24
N GLU A 140 14.32 -1.64 5.01
CA GLU A 140 14.96 -1.04 6.19
C GLU A 140 15.73 0.23 5.85
N VAL A 141 16.42 0.27 4.69
CA VAL A 141 17.10 1.49 4.20
C VAL A 141 16.10 2.62 3.92
N PHE A 142 14.90 2.31 3.44
CA PHE A 142 13.85 3.32 3.22
C PHE A 142 13.17 3.78 4.52
N LYS A 143 13.34 3.07 5.65
CA LYS A 143 12.67 3.29 6.94
C LYS A 143 11.15 3.55 6.81
N SER A 144 10.54 2.96 5.80
CA SER A 144 9.13 3.16 5.48
C SER A 144 8.32 2.00 6.02
N LYS A 145 7.16 2.30 6.63
CA LYS A 145 6.23 1.27 7.15
C LYS A 145 5.90 0.30 6.03
N CYS A 146 6.06 -1.00 6.27
CA CYS A 146 5.82 -2.04 5.28
C CYS A 146 4.96 -3.14 5.89
N ILE A 147 3.82 -3.40 5.27
CA ILE A 147 2.91 -4.48 5.62
C ILE A 147 2.92 -5.52 4.50
N GLU A 148 3.09 -6.79 4.87
CA GLU A 148 2.90 -7.92 3.97
C GLU A 148 1.52 -8.51 4.20
N VAL A 149 0.76 -8.70 3.12
CA VAL A 149 -0.56 -9.33 3.11
C VAL A 149 -0.43 -10.70 2.44
N ASP A 150 -0.55 -11.76 3.24
CA ASP A 150 -0.50 -13.17 2.83
C ASP A 150 -1.88 -13.64 2.36
N LEU A 151 -2.01 -13.94 1.07
CA LEU A 151 -3.23 -14.48 0.47
C LEU A 151 -3.08 -15.97 0.08
N SER A 152 -2.03 -16.65 0.53
CA SER A 152 -1.78 -18.08 0.26
C SER A 152 -2.91 -18.99 0.77
N SER A 153 -3.62 -18.56 1.82
CA SER A 153 -4.78 -19.28 2.36
C SER A 153 -5.98 -19.24 1.41
N LEU A 154 -6.23 -18.10 0.77
CA LEU A 154 -7.30 -17.95 -0.24
C LEU A 154 -7.05 -18.83 -1.46
N LEU A 155 -5.79 -18.96 -1.87
CA LEU A 155 -5.39 -19.84 -2.96
C LEU A 155 -5.63 -21.33 -2.63
N ARG A 156 -5.41 -21.74 -1.38
CA ARG A 156 -5.58 -23.14 -0.92
C ARG A 156 -7.03 -23.54 -0.68
N ASN A 157 -7.89 -22.59 -0.33
CA ASN A 157 -9.29 -22.86 0.03
C ASN A 157 -10.26 -22.86 -1.18
N ASP A 158 -9.74 -22.81 -2.42
CA ASP A 158 -10.52 -22.81 -3.66
C ASP A 158 -11.68 -21.79 -3.71
N ILE A 159 -11.51 -20.65 -3.04
CA ILE A 159 -12.52 -19.58 -3.03
C ILE A 159 -12.61 -18.98 -4.44
N ALA A 160 -13.84 -18.81 -4.94
CA ALA A 160 -14.07 -18.21 -6.24
C ALA A 160 -13.61 -16.73 -6.25
N ILE A 161 -12.86 -16.34 -7.28
CA ILE A 161 -12.40 -14.96 -7.50
C ILE A 161 -12.99 -14.49 -8.83
N PRO A 162 -13.48 -13.25 -8.97
CA PRO A 162 -13.83 -12.31 -7.91
C PRO A 162 -15.06 -12.76 -7.09
N SER A 163 -15.03 -12.52 -5.77
CA SER A 163 -16.18 -12.73 -4.86
C SER A 163 -16.17 -11.78 -3.66
N THR A 164 -17.34 -11.63 -3.02
CA THR A 164 -17.51 -10.82 -1.80
C THR A 164 -16.71 -11.39 -0.63
N GLU A 165 -16.67 -12.71 -0.49
CA GLU A 165 -15.91 -13.40 0.56
C GLU A 165 -14.40 -13.15 0.41
N ALA A 166 -13.86 -13.33 -0.80
CA ALA A 166 -12.45 -13.03 -1.07
C ALA A 166 -12.14 -11.54 -0.81
N LYS A 167 -13.05 -10.63 -1.18
CA LYS A 167 -12.90 -9.19 -0.93
C LYS A 167 -12.81 -8.89 0.58
N GLN A 168 -13.68 -9.47 1.38
CA GLN A 168 -13.66 -9.28 2.84
C GLN A 168 -12.36 -9.81 3.45
N GLN A 169 -11.90 -10.99 3.02
CA GLN A 169 -10.64 -11.58 3.49
C GLN A 169 -9.42 -10.72 3.11
N ILE A 170 -9.41 -10.12 1.93
CA ILE A 170 -8.33 -9.20 1.50
C ILE A 170 -8.34 -7.92 2.34
N LEU A 171 -9.52 -7.38 2.65
CA LEU A 171 -9.65 -6.06 3.29
C LEU A 171 -9.59 -6.09 4.82
N GLU A 172 -10.16 -7.12 5.46
CA GLU A 172 -10.50 -7.09 6.89
C GLU A 172 -9.77 -8.14 7.73
N ASN A 173 -9.27 -9.23 7.13
CA ASN A 173 -8.67 -10.32 7.90
C ASN A 173 -7.33 -9.91 8.51
N LEU A 174 -7.25 -9.79 9.83
CA LEU A 174 -6.02 -9.40 10.52
C LEU A 174 -4.96 -10.51 10.61
N ASP A 175 -5.36 -11.78 10.52
CA ASP A 175 -4.44 -12.92 10.64
C ASP A 175 -3.55 -13.08 9.41
N ASN A 176 -3.97 -12.51 8.28
CA ASN A 176 -3.30 -12.66 7.00
C ASN A 176 -2.36 -11.49 6.68
N ARG A 177 -2.03 -10.65 7.65
CA ARG A 177 -1.16 -9.50 7.43
C ARG A 177 -0.26 -9.23 8.62
N LYS A 178 0.96 -8.82 8.32
CA LYS A 178 1.98 -8.56 9.34
C LYS A 178 2.83 -7.36 8.97
N TRP A 179 3.25 -6.62 9.99
CA TRP A 179 4.26 -5.59 9.82
C TRP A 179 5.61 -6.26 9.59
N ILE A 180 6.21 -5.91 8.47
CA ILE A 180 7.58 -6.27 8.10
C ILE A 180 8.52 -5.17 8.59
N TYR A 181 8.03 -3.93 8.54
CA TYR A 181 8.70 -2.77 9.12
C TYR A 181 7.66 -1.82 9.73
N PRO A 182 7.82 -1.35 10.99
CA PRO A 182 8.85 -1.77 11.93
C PRO A 182 8.72 -3.25 12.30
N LEU A 183 9.85 -3.91 12.60
CA LEU A 183 9.85 -5.32 13.00
C LEU A 183 9.12 -5.47 14.33
N PRO A 184 8.19 -6.43 14.48
CA PRO A 184 7.57 -6.70 15.76
C PRO A 184 8.63 -7.10 16.79
N GLN A 185 8.70 -6.39 17.92
CA GLN A 185 9.52 -6.86 19.03
C GLN A 185 8.87 -8.13 19.60
N GLU A 186 9.60 -9.25 19.58
CA GLU A 186 9.15 -10.45 20.28
C GLU A 186 9.06 -10.13 21.77
N GLN A 187 7.84 -9.95 22.27
CA GLN A 187 7.61 -9.91 23.71
C GLN A 187 7.90 -11.30 24.27
N SER A 188 9.13 -11.49 24.75
CA SER A 188 9.54 -12.67 25.51
C SER A 188 8.59 -12.84 26.68
N THR A 189 7.62 -13.75 26.55
CA THR A 189 6.69 -14.12 27.61
C THR A 189 7.45 -15.01 28.60
N GLN A 190 8.25 -14.41 29.48
CA GLN A 190 8.74 -15.12 30.66
C GLN A 190 7.68 -15.00 31.77
N GLN A 191 6.97 -16.11 31.93
CA GLN A 191 6.22 -16.44 33.14
C GLN A 191 7.11 -16.26 34.38
N GLN A 192 6.67 -15.45 35.34
CA GLN A 192 7.01 -15.69 36.75
C GLN A 192 5.77 -15.59 37.63
N ILE A 193 5.51 -16.71 38.28
CA ILE A 193 4.52 -16.97 39.32
C ILE A 193 5.00 -16.31 40.63
N ALA A 194 4.07 -15.61 41.27
CA ALA A 194 3.94 -15.28 42.70
C ALA A 194 5.12 -14.59 43.45
N SER A 195 4.83 -13.44 44.08
CA SER A 195 4.48 -13.39 45.53
C SER A 195 4.38 -11.95 46.08
N THR A 196 3.28 -11.68 46.81
CA THR A 196 3.10 -10.75 47.96
C THR A 196 3.61 -9.29 47.88
N SER A 197 2.71 -8.29 47.93
CA SER A 197 2.15 -7.71 49.18
C SER A 197 1.34 -6.42 48.91
N PHE A 198 0.48 -6.06 49.86
CA PHE A 198 -0.62 -5.07 49.83
C PHE A 198 -0.18 -3.59 49.84
N LYS A 199 -0.97 -2.69 49.22
CA LYS A 199 -1.85 -1.73 49.94
C LYS A 199 -2.71 -0.86 49.01
N VAL A 200 -3.98 -0.78 49.41
CA VAL A 200 -5.08 0.07 48.92
C VAL A 200 -4.83 1.53 49.28
N THR A 201 -5.19 2.49 48.40
CA THR A 201 -5.78 3.82 48.76
C THR A 201 -6.48 4.47 47.54
N THR A 202 -7.82 4.47 47.59
CA THR A 202 -8.78 5.58 47.41
C THR A 202 -8.76 6.51 46.17
N THR A 203 -9.77 6.28 45.31
CA THR A 203 -10.65 7.16 44.47
C THR A 203 -10.39 8.67 44.28
N LEU A 204 -10.56 9.17 43.04
CA LEU A 204 -11.78 9.86 42.51
C LEU A 204 -11.61 10.26 41.01
N PRO A 205 -12.69 10.57 40.27
CA PRO A 205 -12.77 10.42 38.81
C PRO A 205 -12.42 11.70 38.04
N VAL A 206 -11.84 11.56 36.84
CA VAL A 206 -11.76 12.64 35.85
C VAL A 206 -12.22 12.12 34.50
N THR A 207 -13.24 12.80 33.98
CA THR A 207 -13.95 12.67 32.70
C THR A 207 -12.99 13.01 31.54
N PRO A 208 -13.23 12.54 30.30
CA PRO A 208 -12.18 12.37 29.29
C PRO A 208 -11.83 13.71 28.62
N GLU A 209 -10.56 14.12 28.74
CA GLU A 209 -10.01 15.14 27.85
C GLU A 209 -9.46 14.49 26.60
N LEU A 210 -9.91 15.01 25.45
CA LEU A 210 -9.46 14.67 24.10
C LEU A 210 -7.92 14.61 24.05
N GLN A 211 -7.37 13.42 23.81
CA GLN A 211 -5.96 13.27 23.50
C GLN A 211 -5.70 13.70 22.06
N ASN A 212 -5.19 14.93 21.92
CA ASN A 212 -4.46 15.37 20.75
C ASN A 212 -3.25 14.43 20.54
N THR A 213 -3.30 13.60 19.51
CA THR A 213 -2.12 12.88 19.01
C THR A 213 -1.13 13.91 18.47
N SER A 214 0.02 14.05 19.13
CA SER A 214 1.07 14.94 18.65
C SER A 214 1.66 14.36 17.35
N PRO A 215 1.77 15.16 16.30
CA PRO A 215 2.28 14.67 15.04
C PRO A 215 3.78 14.39 15.08
N ASN A 216 4.20 13.17 14.69
CA ASN A 216 5.58 12.68 14.76
C ASN A 216 6.46 13.21 13.59
N TRP A 217 6.47 14.52 13.38
CA TRP A 217 7.30 15.18 12.36
C TRP A 217 7.94 16.47 12.88
N GLN A 218 9.10 16.81 12.32
CA GLN A 218 9.83 18.05 12.61
C GLN A 218 9.70 19.01 11.44
N ASP A 219 9.15 20.20 11.67
CA ASP A 219 9.03 21.24 10.66
C ASP A 219 10.27 22.17 10.69
N TYR A 220 10.92 22.31 9.55
CA TYR A 220 12.03 23.21 9.30
C TYR A 220 11.61 24.31 8.34
N LYS A 221 12.07 25.54 8.58
CA LYS A 221 11.91 26.65 7.65
C LYS A 221 13.28 27.04 7.12
N PHE A 222 13.45 26.94 5.81
CA PHE A 222 14.69 27.32 5.13
C PHE A 222 14.46 28.58 4.32
N LYS A 223 15.39 29.53 4.37
CA LYS A 223 15.39 30.72 3.53
C LYS A 223 16.39 30.51 2.41
N VAL A 224 15.90 30.36 1.18
CA VAL A 224 16.74 30.08 0.01
C VAL A 224 17.44 31.35 -0.44
N LYS A 225 18.77 31.30 -0.56
CA LYS A 225 19.63 32.38 -1.11
C LYS A 225 19.13 32.92 -2.45
N VAL A 226 18.52 32.06 -3.27
CA VAL A 226 17.88 32.47 -4.53
C VAL A 226 16.56 33.21 -4.22
N LYS A 227 16.64 34.54 -4.18
CA LYS A 227 15.52 35.50 -4.03
C LYS A 227 14.87 35.60 -2.63
N GLY A 228 15.53 35.12 -1.57
CA GLY A 228 15.08 35.33 -0.19
C GLY A 228 13.75 34.65 0.18
N MET A 229 13.43 33.55 -0.50
CA MET A 229 12.16 32.83 -0.33
C MET A 229 12.21 31.80 0.80
N HIS A 230 11.07 31.59 1.46
CA HIS A 230 10.93 30.56 2.49
C HIS A 230 10.40 29.25 1.90
N LEU A 231 11.10 28.15 2.19
CA LEU A 231 10.64 26.77 2.01
C LEU A 231 10.23 26.24 3.38
N ASN A 232 9.05 25.61 3.48
CA ASN A 232 8.75 24.80 4.66
C ASN A 232 9.02 23.35 4.31
N VAL A 233 9.78 22.70 5.19
CA VAL A 233 10.30 21.36 5.00
C VAL A 233 9.86 20.55 6.20
N ARG A 234 9.00 19.57 5.97
CA ARG A 234 8.56 18.64 7.00
C ARG A 234 9.39 17.38 6.92
N HIS A 235 10.05 17.03 8.01
CA HIS A 235 10.85 15.83 8.16
C HIS A 235 10.09 14.82 9.03
N PHE A 236 9.76 13.67 8.45
CA PHE A 236 8.99 12.63 9.12
C PHE A 236 9.91 11.62 9.80
N ALA A 237 9.40 10.90 10.81
CA ALA A 237 10.15 9.85 11.50
C ALA A 237 10.61 8.72 10.56
N SER A 238 9.84 8.48 9.49
CA SER A 238 10.18 7.57 8.38
C SER A 238 11.38 8.03 7.52
N GLY A 239 11.95 9.21 7.77
CA GLY A 239 13.02 9.79 6.95
C GLY A 239 12.53 10.40 5.64
N MET A 240 11.22 10.39 5.39
CA MET A 240 10.63 11.13 4.27
C MET A 240 10.72 12.64 4.54
N ILE A 241 10.99 13.41 3.49
CA ILE A 241 10.96 14.87 3.51
C ILE A 241 9.88 15.38 2.57
N SER A 242 9.00 16.21 3.10
CA SER A 242 8.00 16.95 2.31
C SER A 242 8.39 18.43 2.24
N VAL A 243 8.69 18.92 1.04
CA VAL A 243 9.09 20.31 0.79
C VAL A 243 7.93 21.05 0.15
N ASN A 244 7.47 22.13 0.78
CA ASN A 244 6.51 23.05 0.22
C ASN A 244 7.13 24.45 0.04
N SER A 245 6.59 25.21 -0.91
CA SER A 245 7.01 26.57 -1.18
C SER A 245 5.85 27.41 -1.70
N ALA A 246 5.92 28.72 -1.50
CA ALA A 246 5.12 29.63 -2.33
C ALA A 246 5.46 29.42 -3.81
N TYR A 247 4.48 29.61 -4.70
CA TYR A 247 4.66 29.34 -6.13
C TYR A 247 5.77 30.23 -6.70
N ASN A 248 6.88 29.60 -7.10
CA ASN A 248 7.95 30.23 -7.85
C ASN A 248 8.46 29.24 -8.92
N PRO A 249 8.52 29.65 -10.21
CA PRO A 249 8.99 28.81 -11.29
C PRO A 249 10.40 28.22 -11.10
N ALA A 250 11.34 28.98 -10.53
CA ALA A 250 12.72 28.53 -10.34
C ALA A 250 12.83 27.46 -9.25
N ILE A 251 12.18 27.65 -8.10
CA ILE A 251 12.11 26.65 -7.02
C ILE A 251 11.34 25.42 -7.51
N THR A 252 10.25 25.62 -8.24
CA THR A 252 9.46 24.50 -8.81
C THR A 252 10.29 23.70 -9.80
N ALA A 253 11.13 24.36 -10.63
CA ALA A 253 12.03 23.68 -11.56
C ALA A 253 13.10 22.86 -10.80
N MET A 254 13.70 23.43 -9.77
CA MET A 254 14.67 22.73 -8.89
C MET A 254 14.03 21.51 -8.21
N LEU A 255 12.86 21.66 -7.60
CA LEU A 255 12.15 20.53 -6.96
C LEU A 255 11.72 19.47 -7.99
N LYS A 256 11.35 19.88 -9.21
CA LYS A 256 11.10 18.94 -10.32
C LYS A 256 12.35 18.18 -10.74
N GLU A 257 13.51 18.81 -10.71
CA GLU A 257 14.79 18.17 -11.02
C GLU A 257 15.15 17.13 -9.97
N TRP A 258 15.11 17.50 -8.69
CA TRP A 258 15.31 16.56 -7.58
C TRP A 258 14.30 15.42 -7.61
N LYS A 259 13.05 15.70 -8.02
CA LYS A 259 12.04 14.66 -8.24
C LYS A 259 12.50 13.64 -9.29
N ARG A 260 13.09 14.09 -10.40
CA ARG A 260 13.57 13.20 -11.46
C ARG A 260 14.77 12.38 -11.01
N GLU A 261 15.67 13.01 -10.24
CA GLU A 261 16.89 12.40 -9.73
C GLU A 261 16.61 11.32 -8.67
N GLY A 262 15.80 11.63 -7.66
CA GLY A 262 15.47 10.72 -6.55
C GLY A 262 14.13 10.00 -6.66
N ARG A 263 13.48 10.07 -7.83
CA ARG A 263 12.12 9.55 -8.09
C ARG A 263 11.05 10.00 -7.09
N GLY A 264 11.11 11.26 -6.63
CA GLY A 264 10.13 11.88 -5.73
C GLY A 264 8.68 11.87 -6.27
N SER A 265 7.71 12.28 -5.45
CA SER A 265 6.32 12.49 -5.88
C SER A 265 5.83 13.87 -5.49
N TYR A 266 4.90 14.39 -6.28
CA TYR A 266 4.20 15.63 -5.95
C TYR A 266 2.85 15.29 -5.35
N ASN A 267 2.58 15.83 -4.15
CA ASN A 267 1.29 15.75 -3.51
C ASN A 267 0.47 17.00 -3.87
N PRO A 268 -0.58 16.88 -4.70
CA PRO A 268 -1.39 18.03 -5.11
C PRO A 268 -2.23 18.61 -3.97
N THR A 269 -2.64 17.79 -3.00
CA THR A 269 -3.46 18.20 -1.84
C THR A 269 -2.72 19.21 -0.99
N TYR A 270 -1.46 18.91 -0.64
CA TYR A 270 -0.63 19.78 0.21
C TYR A 270 0.31 20.69 -0.59
N LYS A 271 0.24 20.65 -1.93
CA LYS A 271 1.15 21.34 -2.85
C LYS A 271 2.62 21.15 -2.48
N SER A 272 2.98 19.92 -2.11
CA SER A 272 4.29 19.59 -1.57
C SER A 272 5.00 18.53 -2.40
N TRP A 273 6.33 18.55 -2.35
CA TRP A 273 7.22 17.62 -3.03
C TRP A 273 7.77 16.64 -1.99
N ASN A 274 7.47 15.36 -2.15
CA ASN A 274 7.86 14.30 -1.23
C ASN A 274 9.07 13.56 -1.79
N TYR A 275 10.08 13.38 -0.93
CA TYR A 275 11.32 12.67 -1.20
C TYR A 275 11.55 11.62 -0.12
N TRP A 276 12.12 10.47 -0.49
CA TRP A 276 12.36 9.34 0.41
C TRP A 276 13.83 9.06 0.60
N LEU A 277 14.16 8.31 1.65
CA LEU A 277 15.50 7.78 1.84
C LEU A 277 15.92 6.91 0.67
N PRO A 278 17.22 6.83 0.36
CA PRO A 278 18.31 7.62 0.95
C PRO A 278 18.39 9.05 0.35
N PHE A 279 17.63 9.34 -0.71
CA PHE A 279 17.73 10.63 -1.43
C PHE A 279 17.26 11.83 -0.60
N SER A 280 16.32 11.64 0.33
CA SER A 280 15.85 12.70 1.22
C SER A 280 16.97 13.31 2.05
N GLU A 281 17.98 12.54 2.47
CA GLU A 281 19.16 13.08 3.17
C GLU A 281 19.96 14.04 2.29
N GLN A 282 20.14 13.69 1.02
CA GLN A 282 20.79 14.58 0.04
C GLN A 282 19.97 15.86 -0.17
N VAL A 283 18.64 15.74 -0.27
CA VAL A 283 17.74 16.90 -0.37
C VAL A 283 17.88 17.81 0.85
N LEU A 284 17.91 17.25 2.07
CA LEU A 284 18.09 18.01 3.30
C LEU A 284 19.44 18.73 3.33
N GLN A 285 20.51 18.06 2.90
CA GLN A 285 21.85 18.64 2.85
C GLN A 285 21.91 19.81 1.83
N ARG A 286 21.35 19.61 0.63
CA ARG A 286 21.23 20.67 -0.39
C ARG A 286 20.43 21.86 0.13
N LEU A 287 19.33 21.61 0.86
CA LEU A 287 18.53 22.67 1.47
C LEU A 287 19.29 23.46 2.55
N LYS A 288 20.12 22.78 3.36
CA LYS A 288 21.00 23.44 4.34
C LYS A 288 22.06 24.33 3.68
N GLU A 289 22.66 23.90 2.58
CA GLU A 289 23.65 24.70 1.82
C GLU A 289 23.04 25.95 1.17
N LEU A 290 21.78 25.81 0.72
CA LEU A 290 20.97 26.88 0.14
C LEU A 290 20.39 27.83 1.18
N ASN A 291 20.43 27.47 2.47
CA ASN A 291 19.97 28.32 3.57
C ASN A 291 20.89 29.53 3.72
N GLU A 292 20.28 30.71 3.79
CA GLU A 292 20.93 31.99 4.09
C GLU A 292 20.94 32.27 5.60
#